data_AF-A0A7Y1Z1T0-F1
#
_entry.id   AF-A0A7Y1Z1T0-F1
#
_cell.length_a   1.000
_cell.length_b   1.000
_cell.length_c   1.000
_cell.angle_alpha   90.00
_cell.angle_beta   90.00
_cell.angle_gamma   90.00
#
_symmetry.space_group_name_H-M   'P 1'
#
loop_
_entity.id
_entity.type
_entity.pdbx_description
1 polymer ?
#
loop_
_entity_poly.entity_id
_entity_poly.type
_entity_poly.pdbx_seq_one_letter_code
_entity_poly.pdbx_strand_id
1 'polypeptide(L)'
;MATQTETSDMHGEVREEPRICSETGPAQHIANVTEPVIEDMGYRLVRVQLGGQHRTTVQVMIERPDGTLAIEDCVAVTRILSPLLDVEDPLPGGYQLEVSSPGIDRPLVRPGDFERWAGCEAKIEVREMLAGRKRFRGQIEGFTDGEVRLEMEIEGHDQPQIVGIPFDSIHSAKLVMNDDLLKRAAAATKPPASAEQ
;
A
#
# COMPACT_ATOMS: atom_id res chain seq x y z
N MET A 1 -49.97 9.06 -17.93
CA MET A 1 -48.94 8.22 -18.57
C MET A 1 -47.62 8.53 -17.88
N ALA A 2 -46.95 7.47 -17.44
CA ALA A 2 -45.98 7.48 -16.35
C ALA A 2 -44.66 8.20 -16.65
N THR A 3 -44.18 8.92 -15.62
CA THR A 3 -42.79 9.28 -15.38
C THR A 3 -41.93 8.02 -15.28
N GLN A 4 -40.81 7.97 -15.99
CA GLN A 4 -39.73 7.03 -15.71
C GLN A 4 -38.49 7.81 -15.30
N THR A 5 -38.21 7.67 -14.01
CA THR A 5 -36.94 7.92 -13.34
C THR A 5 -36.05 6.71 -13.61
N GLU A 6 -34.85 6.89 -14.11
CA GLU A 6 -33.78 5.87 -14.04
C GLU A 6 -32.46 6.59 -13.77
N THR A 7 -32.15 6.76 -12.48
CA THR A 7 -31.10 6.05 -11.73
C THR A 7 -29.70 6.45 -12.19
N SER A 8 -29.15 7.41 -11.47
CA SER A 8 -27.75 7.82 -11.54
C SER A 8 -26.90 6.70 -10.96
N ASP A 9 -26.26 5.91 -11.80
CA ASP A 9 -25.19 4.98 -11.42
C ASP A 9 -24.01 5.79 -10.89
N MET A 10 -23.97 5.96 -9.57
CA MET A 10 -22.80 6.44 -8.83
C MET A 10 -21.79 5.29 -8.72
N HIS A 11 -21.20 4.88 -9.84
CA HIS A 11 -19.93 4.16 -9.79
C HIS A 11 -18.89 5.16 -9.31
N GLY A 12 -18.55 5.09 -8.03
CA GLY A 12 -17.45 5.86 -7.47
C GLY A 12 -16.22 5.62 -8.34
N GLU A 13 -15.72 6.69 -8.94
CA GLU A 13 -14.49 6.66 -9.73
C GLU A 13 -13.38 6.06 -8.86
N VAL A 14 -13.06 4.79 -9.10
CA VAL A 14 -11.80 4.23 -8.64
C VAL A 14 -10.74 5.01 -9.41
N ARG A 15 -10.17 6.02 -8.77
CA ARG A 15 -9.02 6.73 -9.31
C ARG A 15 -7.94 5.66 -9.51
N GLU A 16 -7.61 5.37 -10.78
CA GLU A 16 -6.48 4.52 -11.12
C GLU A 16 -5.21 5.22 -10.63
N GLU A 17 -4.86 4.93 -9.38
CA GLU A 17 -3.69 5.48 -8.73
C GLU A 17 -2.50 4.58 -9.01
N PRO A 18 -1.46 5.08 -9.70
CA PRO A 18 -0.30 4.27 -10.04
C PRO A 18 0.39 3.80 -8.75
N ARG A 19 0.74 2.51 -8.72
CA ARG A 19 1.46 1.90 -7.61
C ARG A 19 2.98 2.07 -7.81
N ILE A 20 3.68 2.39 -6.74
CA ILE A 20 5.15 2.29 -6.67
C ILE A 20 5.52 0.82 -6.76
N CYS A 21 5.92 0.37 -7.95
CA CYS A 21 6.46 -0.96 -8.16
C CYS A 21 7.94 -0.98 -7.76
N SER A 22 8.26 -1.76 -6.74
CA SER A 22 9.64 -1.98 -6.26
C SER A 22 10.13 -3.40 -6.56
N GLU A 23 9.21 -4.28 -6.95
CA GLU A 23 9.45 -5.68 -7.26
C GLU A 23 10.28 -5.85 -8.54
N THR A 24 11.13 -6.86 -8.57
CA THR A 24 11.95 -7.21 -9.73
C THR A 24 11.94 -8.72 -9.96
N GLY A 25 12.25 -9.15 -11.19
CA GLY A 25 12.37 -10.57 -11.53
C GLY A 25 11.06 -11.36 -11.28
N PRO A 26 11.12 -12.54 -10.66
CA PRO A 26 9.93 -13.36 -10.42
C PRO A 26 8.87 -12.68 -9.54
N ALA A 27 9.27 -11.83 -8.60
CA ALA A 27 8.32 -11.07 -7.77
C ALA A 27 7.48 -10.11 -8.61
N GLN A 28 8.10 -9.46 -9.60
CA GLN A 28 7.41 -8.55 -10.51
C GLN A 28 6.45 -9.31 -11.43
N HIS A 29 6.85 -10.48 -11.90
CA HIS A 29 5.97 -11.33 -12.70
C HIS A 29 4.73 -11.75 -11.89
N ILE A 30 4.93 -12.21 -10.65
CA ILE A 30 3.82 -12.57 -9.75
C ILE A 30 2.91 -11.36 -9.51
N ALA A 31 3.47 -10.17 -9.29
CA ALA A 31 2.68 -8.94 -9.14
C ALA A 31 1.83 -8.66 -10.38
N ASN A 32 2.40 -8.71 -11.59
CA ASN A 32 1.70 -8.45 -12.84
C ASN A 32 0.54 -9.43 -13.11
N VAL A 33 0.68 -10.68 -12.69
CA VAL A 33 -0.38 -11.70 -12.79
C VAL A 33 -1.44 -11.49 -11.70
N THR A 34 -1.01 -11.12 -10.48
CA THR A 34 -1.88 -11.01 -9.31
C THR A 34 -2.75 -9.75 -9.33
N GLU A 35 -2.15 -8.60 -9.65
CA GLU A 35 -2.78 -7.27 -9.56
C GLU A 35 -4.13 -7.19 -10.29
N PRO A 36 -4.26 -7.52 -11.59
CA PRO A 36 -5.55 -7.42 -12.28
C PRO A 36 -6.62 -8.34 -11.69
N VAL A 37 -6.24 -9.54 -11.24
CA VAL A 37 -7.17 -10.54 -10.71
C VAL A 37 -7.78 -10.08 -9.39
N ILE A 38 -6.97 -9.50 -8.50
CA ILE A 38 -7.47 -9.03 -7.20
C ILE A 38 -8.16 -7.67 -7.31
N GLU A 39 -7.83 -6.86 -8.32
CA GLU A 39 -8.54 -5.62 -8.64
C GLU A 39 -9.98 -5.89 -9.07
N ASP A 40 -10.21 -6.90 -9.91
CA ASP A 40 -11.56 -7.35 -10.29
C ASP A 40 -12.40 -7.82 -9.08
N MET A 41 -11.74 -8.25 -8.01
CA MET A 41 -12.38 -8.63 -6.74
C MET A 41 -12.60 -7.44 -5.78
N GLY A 42 -12.14 -6.25 -6.14
CA GLY A 42 -12.23 -5.04 -5.31
C GLY A 42 -11.12 -4.90 -4.27
N TYR A 43 -9.96 -5.54 -4.47
CA TYR A 43 -8.76 -5.36 -3.66
C TYR A 43 -7.70 -4.58 -4.43
N ARG A 44 -6.69 -4.09 -3.70
CA ARG A 44 -5.51 -3.45 -4.23
C ARG A 44 -4.28 -4.24 -3.84
N LEU A 45 -3.38 -4.44 -4.78
CA LEU A 45 -2.06 -4.98 -4.48
C LEU A 45 -1.25 -3.92 -3.72
N VAL A 46 -0.66 -4.28 -2.59
CA VAL A 46 0.26 -3.41 -1.84
C VAL A 46 1.70 -3.76 -2.20
N ARG A 47 2.07 -5.04 -2.07
CA ARG A 47 3.44 -5.51 -2.31
C ARG A 47 3.45 -7.00 -2.62
N VAL A 48 4.35 -7.41 -3.51
CA VAL A 48 4.79 -8.81 -3.61
C VAL A 48 6.25 -8.92 -3.16
N GLN A 49 6.55 -9.89 -2.31
CA GLN A 49 7.91 -10.15 -1.86
C GLN A 49 8.22 -11.64 -1.87
N LEU A 50 9.45 -11.98 -2.26
CA LEU A 50 9.99 -13.32 -2.15
C LEU A 50 10.91 -13.39 -0.94
N GLY A 51 10.74 -14.45 -0.14
CA GLY A 51 11.55 -14.69 1.04
C GLY A 51 11.69 -16.19 1.34
N GLY A 52 12.06 -16.50 2.58
CA GLY A 52 12.24 -17.87 3.05
C GLY A 52 13.69 -18.35 3.00
N GLN A 53 14.11 -19.07 4.05
CA GLN A 53 15.48 -19.60 4.20
C GLN A 53 15.65 -21.00 3.60
N HIS A 54 14.61 -21.85 3.70
CA HIS A 54 14.65 -23.25 3.26
C HIS A 54 13.69 -23.55 2.11
N ARG A 55 12.52 -22.90 2.09
CA ARG A 55 11.54 -22.97 1.02
C ARG A 55 11.17 -21.54 0.64
N THR A 56 11.07 -21.25 -0.65
CA THR A 56 10.68 -19.93 -1.13
C THR A 56 9.26 -19.62 -0.65
N THR A 57 9.08 -18.47 -0.02
CA THR A 57 7.77 -17.94 0.36
C THR A 57 7.43 -16.77 -0.54
N VAL A 58 6.25 -16.82 -1.17
CA VAL A 58 5.64 -15.73 -1.92
C VAL A 58 4.69 -15.01 -0.98
N GLN A 59 5.05 -13.79 -0.59
CA GLN A 59 4.23 -12.94 0.27
C GLN A 59 3.51 -11.90 -0.59
N VAL A 60 2.19 -11.93 -0.57
CA VAL A 60 1.31 -10.99 -1.28
C VAL A 60 0.55 -10.18 -0.24
N MET A 61 0.86 -8.89 -0.15
CA MET A 61 0.13 -7.96 0.68
C MET A 61 -0.99 -7.30 -0.12
N ILE A 62 -2.21 -7.38 0.39
CA ILE A 62 -3.40 -6.81 -0.24
C ILE A 62 -4.19 -5.97 0.77
N GLU A 63 -5.11 -5.17 0.26
CA GLU A 63 -6.10 -4.45 1.06
C GLU A 63 -7.28 -4.01 0.21
N ARG A 64 -8.35 -3.54 0.84
CA ARG A 64 -9.43 -2.83 0.16
C ARG A 64 -9.03 -1.37 -0.12
N PRO A 65 -9.73 -0.65 -1.02
CA PRO A 65 -9.50 0.78 -1.26
C PRO A 65 -9.56 1.66 -0.01
N ASP A 66 -10.32 1.23 1.01
CA ASP A 66 -10.43 1.88 2.31
C ASP A 66 -9.32 1.49 3.30
N GLY A 67 -8.35 0.66 2.89
CA GLY A 67 -7.23 0.20 3.70
C GLY A 67 -7.55 -0.95 4.66
N THR A 68 -8.79 -1.47 4.66
CA THR A 68 -9.20 -2.60 5.49
C THR A 68 -8.91 -3.94 4.81
N LEU A 69 -8.81 -5.01 5.62
CA LEU A 69 -8.74 -6.38 5.11
C LEU A 69 -9.20 -7.37 6.20
N ALA A 70 -10.16 -8.22 5.89
CA ALA A 70 -10.61 -9.30 6.75
C ALA A 70 -9.84 -10.61 6.47
N ILE A 71 -9.90 -11.57 7.40
CA ILE A 71 -9.24 -12.88 7.21
C ILE A 71 -9.88 -13.63 6.04
N GLU A 72 -11.19 -13.51 5.88
CA GLU A 72 -11.96 -14.11 4.79
C GLU A 72 -11.51 -13.58 3.42
N ASP A 73 -11.09 -12.31 3.36
CA ASP A 73 -10.55 -11.70 2.14
C ASP A 73 -9.23 -12.38 1.73
N CYS A 74 -8.33 -12.63 2.70
CA CYS A 74 -7.09 -13.37 2.45
C CYS A 74 -7.37 -14.79 1.93
N VAL A 75 -8.37 -15.47 2.51
CA VAL A 75 -8.77 -16.82 2.08
C VAL A 75 -9.33 -16.79 0.66
N ALA A 76 -10.18 -15.82 0.34
CA ALA A 76 -10.76 -15.67 -0.98
C ALA A 76 -9.68 -15.45 -2.05
N VAL A 77 -8.75 -14.52 -1.79
CA VAL A 77 -7.64 -14.24 -2.72
C VAL A 77 -6.70 -15.43 -2.85
N THR A 78 -6.36 -16.11 -1.75
CA THR A 78 -5.50 -17.32 -1.79
C THR A 78 -6.10 -18.40 -2.69
N ARG A 79 -7.42 -18.66 -2.59
CA ARG A 79 -8.11 -19.69 -3.40
C ARG A 79 -8.03 -19.44 -4.90
N ILE A 80 -7.92 -18.17 -5.31
CA ILE A 80 -7.82 -17.79 -6.73
C ILE A 80 -6.37 -17.74 -7.18
N LEU A 81 -5.48 -17.17 -6.37
CA LEU A 81 -4.08 -17.02 -6.73
C LEU A 81 -3.31 -18.34 -6.75
N SER A 82 -3.60 -19.29 -5.84
CA SER A 82 -2.90 -20.57 -5.82
C SER A 82 -2.96 -21.31 -7.18
N PRO A 83 -4.13 -21.65 -7.73
CA PRO A 83 -4.18 -22.36 -9.02
C PRO A 83 -3.66 -21.50 -10.19
N LEU A 84 -3.80 -20.18 -10.13
CA LEU A 84 -3.30 -19.27 -11.16
C LEU A 84 -1.76 -19.30 -11.22
N LEU A 85 -1.11 -19.14 -10.07
CA LEU A 85 0.35 -19.14 -9.97
C LEU A 85 0.95 -20.53 -10.22
N ASP A 86 0.19 -21.61 -9.98
CA ASP A 86 0.58 -22.97 -10.37
C ASP A 86 0.58 -23.16 -11.90
N VAL A 87 -0.28 -22.45 -12.64
CA VAL A 87 -0.32 -22.48 -14.11
C VAL A 87 0.77 -21.60 -14.72
N GLU A 88 0.96 -20.39 -14.19
CA GLU A 88 1.99 -19.46 -14.68
C GLU A 88 3.42 -19.92 -14.32
N ASP A 89 3.57 -20.73 -13.27
CA ASP A 89 4.83 -21.26 -12.73
C ASP A 89 6.01 -20.26 -12.72
N PRO A 90 5.87 -19.08 -12.09
CA PRO A 90 6.92 -18.06 -12.08
C PRO A 90 8.13 -18.46 -11.23
N LEU A 91 8.01 -19.53 -10.43
CA LEU A 91 9.02 -20.01 -9.48
C LEU A 91 9.13 -21.55 -9.52
N PRO A 92 9.95 -22.07 -10.45
CA PRO A 92 10.21 -23.50 -10.53
C PRO A 92 10.85 -24.01 -9.24
N GLY A 93 10.32 -25.11 -8.69
CA GLY A 93 10.83 -25.71 -7.44
C GLY A 93 9.89 -25.61 -6.24
N GLY A 94 8.73 -25.00 -6.42
CA GLY A 94 7.65 -24.94 -5.44
C GLY A 94 7.87 -23.88 -4.36
N TYR A 95 6.77 -23.28 -3.92
CA TYR A 95 6.78 -22.16 -2.98
C TYR A 95 5.65 -22.31 -1.95
N GLN A 96 5.68 -21.47 -0.93
CA GLN A 96 4.58 -21.27 0.01
C GLN A 96 3.93 -19.92 -0.28
N LEU A 97 2.61 -19.90 -0.56
CA LEU A 97 1.86 -18.64 -0.75
C LEU A 97 1.37 -18.12 0.61
N GLU A 98 1.64 -16.85 0.89
CA GLU A 98 1.15 -16.13 2.06
C GLU A 98 0.43 -14.86 1.58
N VAL A 99 -0.87 -14.76 1.87
CA VAL A 99 -1.67 -13.56 1.59
C VAL A 99 -2.01 -12.88 2.90
N SER A 100 -1.70 -11.58 3.01
CA SER A 100 -1.85 -10.82 4.25
C SER A 100 -2.19 -9.35 4.01
N SER A 101 -2.58 -8.65 5.08
CA SER A 101 -2.63 -7.19 5.09
C SER A 101 -1.23 -6.62 5.36
N PRO A 102 -0.95 -5.35 4.99
CA PRO A 102 0.34 -4.72 5.24
C PRO A 102 0.65 -4.50 6.74
N GLY A 103 -0.36 -4.48 7.61
CA GLY A 103 -0.19 -4.32 9.05
C GLY A 103 0.48 -2.98 9.43
N ILE A 104 1.38 -3.02 10.43
CA ILE A 104 1.97 -1.80 11.02
C ILE A 104 3.25 -1.34 10.32
N ASP A 105 4.04 -2.24 9.72
CA ASP A 105 5.18 -1.89 8.82
C ASP A 105 4.65 -1.58 7.41
N ARG A 106 3.62 -0.72 7.34
CA ARG A 106 2.81 -0.49 6.15
C ARG A 106 3.63 0.17 5.04
N PRO A 107 3.78 -0.47 3.86
CA PRO A 107 4.27 0.19 2.66
C PRO A 107 3.28 1.26 2.19
N LEU A 108 3.80 2.42 1.76
CA LEU A 108 3.02 3.47 1.11
C LEU A 108 3.34 3.40 -0.37
N VAL A 109 2.37 3.01 -1.18
CA VAL A 109 2.63 2.66 -2.57
C VAL A 109 1.79 3.45 -3.56
N ARG A 110 0.76 4.18 -3.11
CA ARG A 110 -0.08 5.03 -3.95
C ARG A 110 -0.15 6.46 -3.41
N PRO A 111 -0.46 7.48 -4.25
CA PRO A 111 -0.67 8.86 -3.81
C PRO A 111 -1.63 8.99 -2.61
N GLY A 112 -2.76 8.31 -2.65
CA GLY A 112 -3.79 8.31 -1.61
C GLY A 112 -3.34 7.66 -0.29
N ASP A 113 -2.27 6.86 -0.30
CA ASP A 113 -1.65 6.42 0.95
C ASP A 113 -1.01 7.61 1.68
N PHE A 114 -0.32 8.49 0.96
CA PHE A 114 0.32 9.67 1.57
C PHE A 114 -0.71 10.68 2.08
N GLU A 115 -1.86 10.82 1.41
CA GLU A 115 -2.96 11.64 1.90
C GLU A 115 -3.59 11.05 3.17
N ARG A 116 -3.89 9.74 3.15
CA ARG A 116 -4.53 9.04 4.27
C ARG A 116 -3.68 9.07 5.54
N TRP A 117 -2.37 8.96 5.38
CA TRP A 117 -1.41 8.89 6.48
C TRP A 117 -0.71 10.23 6.75
N ALA A 118 -1.29 11.35 6.31
CA ALA A 118 -0.85 12.67 6.73
C ALA A 118 -0.79 12.78 8.27
N GLY A 119 0.24 13.47 8.75
CA GLY A 119 0.62 13.57 10.16
C GLY A 119 1.39 12.37 10.72
N CYS A 120 1.60 11.30 9.95
CA CYS A 120 2.45 10.18 10.38
C CYS A 120 3.87 10.30 9.82
N GLU A 121 4.84 9.71 10.52
CA GLU A 121 6.21 9.65 10.07
C GLU A 121 6.39 8.55 9.01
N ALA A 122 7.06 8.87 7.91
CA ALA A 122 7.40 7.93 6.86
C ALA A 122 8.89 7.99 6.50
N LYS A 123 9.37 6.87 5.98
CA LYS A 123 10.69 6.74 5.38
C LYS A 123 10.50 6.49 3.88
N ILE A 124 11.12 7.33 3.07
CA ILE A 124 11.09 7.26 1.60
C ILE A 124 12.52 7.04 1.09
N GLU A 125 12.70 6.07 0.21
CA GLU A 125 13.92 5.87 -0.56
C GLU A 125 13.63 6.18 -2.03
N VAL A 126 14.45 7.02 -2.65
CA VAL A 126 14.36 7.40 -4.06
C VAL A 126 15.28 6.55 -4.93
N ARG A 127 14.94 6.42 -6.21
CA ARG A 127 15.67 5.64 -7.21
C ARG A 127 17.05 6.26 -7.47
N GLU A 128 17.09 7.56 -7.67
CA GLU A 128 18.28 8.36 -7.93
C GLU A 128 18.50 9.40 -6.82
N MET A 129 19.73 9.90 -6.65
CA MET A 129 19.99 10.92 -5.63
C MET A 129 19.19 12.20 -5.93
N LEU A 130 18.39 12.61 -4.96
CA LEU A 130 17.66 13.88 -4.99
C LEU A 130 18.30 14.82 -3.95
N ALA A 131 18.77 15.99 -4.39
CA ALA A 131 19.49 16.95 -3.55
C ALA A 131 20.64 16.31 -2.72
N GLY A 132 21.40 15.38 -3.33
CA GLY A 132 22.51 14.68 -2.69
C GLY A 132 22.10 13.62 -1.65
N ARG A 133 20.81 13.31 -1.52
CA ARG A 133 20.27 12.34 -0.56
C ARG A 133 19.49 11.25 -1.31
N LYS A 134 19.58 10.02 -0.81
CA LYS A 134 18.79 8.87 -1.33
C LYS A 134 17.64 8.48 -0.40
N ARG A 135 17.70 8.90 0.86
CA ARG A 135 16.74 8.51 1.90
C ARG A 135 16.24 9.76 2.60
N PHE A 136 14.92 9.80 2.74
CA PHE A 136 14.18 10.86 3.40
C PHE A 136 13.39 10.23 4.54
N ARG A 137 13.32 10.92 5.66
CA ARG A 137 12.54 10.54 6.82
C ARG A 137 11.93 11.81 7.40
N GLY A 138 10.62 11.81 7.60
CA GLY A 138 9.89 12.99 8.05
C GLY A 138 8.41 12.70 8.20
N GLN A 139 7.67 13.70 8.66
CA GLN A 139 6.21 13.66 8.78
C GLN A 139 5.57 13.91 7.43
N ILE A 140 4.57 13.11 7.07
CA ILE A 140 3.83 13.28 5.82
C ILE A 140 2.87 14.46 5.98
N GLU A 141 3.01 15.47 5.12
CA GLU A 141 2.05 16.57 5.02
C GLU A 141 0.94 16.26 4.02
N GLY A 142 1.24 15.44 3.01
CA GLY A 142 0.28 14.94 2.04
C GLY A 142 0.88 14.73 0.65
N PHE A 143 0.03 14.73 -0.36
CA PHE A 143 0.37 14.59 -1.76
C PHE A 143 -0.19 15.78 -2.56
N THR A 144 0.63 16.47 -3.36
CA THR A 144 0.19 17.62 -4.17
C THR A 144 1.10 17.76 -5.37
N ASP A 145 0.54 18.10 -6.53
CA ASP A 145 1.30 18.38 -7.78
C ASP A 145 2.25 17.24 -8.20
N GLY A 146 1.90 15.98 -7.91
CA GLY A 146 2.73 14.82 -8.23
C GLY A 146 3.89 14.58 -7.24
N GLU A 147 3.94 15.33 -6.14
CA GLU A 147 4.97 15.23 -5.12
C GLU A 147 4.40 14.80 -3.76
N VAL A 148 5.14 13.93 -3.07
CA VAL A 148 4.94 13.67 -1.65
C VAL A 148 5.60 14.80 -0.86
N ARG A 149 4.84 15.47 0.00
CA ARG A 149 5.33 16.51 0.91
C ARG A 149 5.75 15.87 2.23
N LEU A 150 7.03 15.98 2.58
CA LEU A 150 7.55 15.56 3.88
C LEU A 150 8.09 16.76 4.65
N GLU A 151 7.61 16.96 5.88
CA GLU A 151 8.23 17.85 6.85
C GLU A 151 9.39 17.11 7.55
N MET A 152 10.61 17.65 7.44
CA MET A 152 11.78 17.04 8.04
C MET A 152 12.82 18.06 8.51
N GLU A 153 13.61 17.69 9.50
CA GLU A 153 14.77 18.49 9.92
C GLU A 153 15.88 18.39 8.87
N ILE A 154 16.39 19.54 8.45
CA ILE A 154 17.50 19.64 7.49
C ILE A 154 18.65 20.35 8.18
N GLU A 155 19.82 19.72 8.19
CA GLU A 155 21.05 20.32 8.70
C GLU A 155 21.30 21.69 8.05
N GLY A 156 21.50 22.72 8.87
CA GLY A 156 21.64 24.11 8.43
C GLY A 156 20.36 24.94 8.50
N HIS A 157 19.22 24.36 8.91
CA HIS A 157 17.97 25.08 9.15
C HIS A 157 17.52 24.92 10.60
N ASP A 158 17.12 26.02 11.25
CA ASP A 158 16.65 26.03 12.65
C ASP A 158 15.20 25.51 12.81
N GLN A 159 14.48 25.35 11.70
CA GLN A 159 13.09 24.88 11.68
C GLN A 159 12.95 23.71 10.68
N PRO A 160 12.01 22.79 10.94
CA PRO A 160 11.64 21.76 9.97
C PRO A 160 11.31 22.37 8.61
N GLN A 161 11.71 21.70 7.54
CA GLN A 161 11.48 22.14 6.16
C GLN A 161 10.56 21.15 5.46
N ILE A 162 9.65 21.67 4.64
CA ILE A 162 8.81 20.85 3.78
C ILE A 162 9.57 20.56 2.48
N VAL A 163 9.84 19.29 2.22
CA VAL A 163 10.48 18.80 1.01
C VAL A 163 9.44 18.12 0.13
N GLY A 164 9.39 18.53 -1.15
CA GLY A 164 8.65 17.81 -2.18
C GLY A 164 9.50 16.70 -2.79
N ILE A 165 9.00 15.47 -2.77
CA ILE A 165 9.64 14.32 -3.41
C ILE A 165 8.74 13.88 -4.57
N PRO A 166 9.20 13.98 -5.83
CA PRO A 166 8.43 13.53 -6.99
C PRO A 166 8.07 12.06 -6.86
N PHE A 167 6.78 11.72 -7.02
CA PHE A 167 6.28 10.36 -6.82
C PHE A 167 7.00 9.33 -7.70
N ASP A 168 7.24 9.69 -8.96
CA ASP A 168 7.90 8.83 -9.95
C ASP A 168 9.37 8.52 -9.61
N SER A 169 9.99 9.36 -8.76
CA SER A 169 11.36 9.16 -8.27
C SER A 169 11.42 8.19 -7.09
N ILE A 170 10.29 7.86 -6.46
CA ILE A 170 10.25 7.02 -5.28
C ILE A 170 10.53 5.56 -5.69
N HIS A 171 11.49 4.95 -5.00
CA HIS A 171 11.76 3.53 -5.10
C HIS A 171 10.94 2.73 -4.09
N SER A 172 10.86 3.20 -2.85
CA SER A 172 10.04 2.59 -1.80
C SER A 172 9.66 3.62 -0.74
N ALA A 173 8.49 3.46 -0.15
CA ALA A 173 8.06 4.27 0.99
C ALA A 173 7.33 3.38 2.01
N LYS A 174 7.50 3.69 3.30
CA LYS A 174 6.81 2.98 4.39
C LYS A 174 6.63 3.86 5.62
N LEU A 175 5.60 3.55 6.40
CA LEU A 175 5.41 4.18 7.71
C LEU A 175 6.52 3.78 8.68
N VAL A 176 6.91 4.73 9.52
CA VAL A 176 7.78 4.49 10.65
C VAL A 176 6.92 4.28 11.87
N MET A 177 7.08 3.11 12.51
CA MET A 177 6.48 2.84 13.81
C MET A 177 7.06 3.81 14.84
N ASN A 178 6.22 4.74 15.30
CA ASN A 178 6.50 5.61 16.43
C ASN A 178 5.32 5.58 17.42
N ASP A 179 5.50 6.17 18.59
CA ASP A 179 4.48 6.16 19.65
C ASP A 179 3.16 6.79 19.20
N ASP A 180 3.19 7.75 18.29
CA ASP A 180 1.99 8.43 17.79
C ASP A 180 1.20 7.57 16.80
N LEU A 181 1.90 6.78 15.97
CA LEU A 181 1.26 5.76 15.14
C LEU A 181 0.61 4.68 16.02
N LEU A 182 1.27 4.29 17.11
CA LEU A 182 0.74 3.31 18.07
C LEU A 182 -0.54 3.82 18.74
N LYS A 183 -0.59 5.10 19.12
CA LYS A 183 -1.80 5.75 19.68
C LYS A 183 -2.95 5.81 18.67
N ARG A 184 -2.68 6.14 17.40
CA ARG A 184 -3.72 6.13 16.33
C ARG A 184 -4.26 4.72 16.08
N ALA A 185 -3.39 3.71 16.04
CA ALA A 185 -3.80 2.31 15.87
C ALA A 185 -4.65 1.81 17.05
N ALA A 186 -4.29 2.19 18.29
CA ALA A 186 -5.06 1.87 19.49
C ALA A 186 -6.42 2.58 19.54
N ALA A 187 -6.51 3.81 19.01
CA ALA A 187 -7.77 4.55 18.92
C ALA A 187 -8.72 3.96 17.86
N ALA A 188 -8.19 3.42 16.75
CA ALA A 188 -8.96 2.82 15.67
C ALA A 188 -9.48 1.39 15.98
N THR A 189 -8.92 0.72 17.00
CA THR A 189 -9.30 -0.64 17.40
C THR A 189 -10.38 -0.69 18.48
N LYS A 190 -10.94 0.45 18.90
CA LYS A 190 -12.09 0.44 19.82
C LYS A 190 -13.35 0.03 19.05
N PRO A 191 -13.95 -1.15 19.31
CA PRO A 191 -15.23 -1.49 18.72
C PRO A 191 -16.28 -0.42 19.10
N PRO A 192 -17.26 -0.11 18.21
CA PRO A 192 -18.35 0.76 18.60
C PRO A 192 -18.98 0.16 19.86
N ALA A 193 -18.98 0.94 20.93
CA ALA A 193 -19.68 0.55 22.15
C ALA A 193 -21.13 0.27 21.75
N SER A 194 -21.55 -1.00 21.87
CA SER A 194 -22.92 -1.42 21.72
C SER A 194 -23.79 -0.46 22.52
N ALA A 195 -24.65 0.28 21.81
CA ALA A 195 -25.70 1.06 22.44
C ALA A 195 -26.67 0.05 23.06
N GLU A 196 -26.54 -0.11 24.36
CA GLU A 196 -27.47 -0.82 25.23
C GLU A 196 -28.75 0.02 25.31
N GLN A 197 -29.85 -0.52 24.77
CA GLN A 197 -31.23 -0.14 25.09
C GLN A 197 -32.10 -1.40 25.10
#